data_AF-A0A2P6Q552-F1
#
_entry.id   AF-A0A2P6Q552-F1
#
_cell.length_a   1.000
_cell.length_b   1.000
_cell.length_c   1.000
_cell.angle_alpha   90.00
_cell.angle_beta   90.00
_cell.angle_gamma   90.00
#
_symmetry.space_group_name_H-M   'P 1'
#
loop_
_entity.id
_entity.type
_entity.pdbx_description
1 polymer ?
#
loop_
_entity_poly.entity_id
_entity_poly.type
_entity_poly.pdbx_seq_one_letter_code
_entity_poly.pdbx_strand_id
1 'polypeptide(L)' 'MFPIEAKVSWLMSLDGNWNLELLCNCFTENEVALILSIPIPNYHIKDKLIWHFSRNGVYTVKSGYWAT' A
#
# COMPACT_ATOMS: atom_id res chain seq x y z
N MET A 1 10.97 -6.94 -16.03
CA MET A 1 10.83 -5.50 -15.72
C MET A 1 9.36 -5.13 -15.89
N PHE A 2 8.76 -4.47 -14.90
CA PHE A 2 7.35 -4.10 -14.98
C PHE A 2 7.11 -3.00 -16.01
N PRO A 3 5.95 -3.00 -16.69
CA PRO A 3 5.56 -1.88 -17.54
C PRO A 3 5.39 -0.60 -16.70
N ILE A 4 5.55 0.56 -17.34
CA ILE A 4 5.40 1.88 -16.67
C ILE A 4 4.00 2.05 -16.04
N GLU A 5 3.00 1.34 -16.58
CA GLU A 5 1.62 1.35 -16.07
C GLU A 5 1.30 0.17 -15.16
N ALA A 6 2.30 -0.52 -14.62
CA ALA A 6 2.08 -1.60 -13.67
C ALA A 6 1.32 -1.07 -12.45
N LYS A 7 0.22 -1.74 -12.13
CA LYS A 7 -0.60 -1.45 -10.96
C LYS A 7 -0.30 -2.43 -9.85
N VAL A 8 -0.52 -1.99 -8.61
CA VAL A 8 -0.41 -2.85 -7.42
C VAL A 8 -1.30 -4.08 -7.53
N SER A 9 -2.47 -3.98 -8.19
CA SER A 9 -3.36 -5.11 -8.44
C SER A 9 -2.71 -6.27 -9.19
N TRP A 10 -1.63 -6.02 -9.93
CA TRP A 10 -0.88 -7.05 -10.64
C TRP A 10 -0.03 -7.92 -9.69
N LEU A 11 0.25 -7.42 -8.48
CA LEU A 11 0.95 -8.14 -7.42
C LEU A 11 0.00 -8.96 -6.53
N MET A 12 -1.30 -9.01 -6.85
CA MET A 12 -2.33 -9.66 -6.04
C MET A 12 -2.81 -10.98 -6.69
N SER A 13 -3.18 -11.95 -5.86
CA SER A 13 -3.90 -13.17 -6.25
C SER A 13 -5.37 -12.86 -6.57
N LEU A 14 -6.02 -13.78 -7.27
CA LEU A 14 -7.46 -13.75 -7.53
C LEU A 14 -8.30 -13.74 -6.24
N ASP A 15 -7.75 -14.28 -5.15
CA ASP A 15 -8.40 -14.31 -3.82
C ASP A 15 -8.32 -12.97 -3.09
N GLY A 16 -7.75 -11.94 -3.72
CA GLY A 16 -7.58 -10.61 -3.15
C GLY A 16 -6.40 -10.51 -2.17
N ASN A 17 -5.55 -11.52 -2.06
CA ASN A 17 -4.35 -11.51 -1.21
C ASN A 17 -3.08 -11.17 -2.00
N TRP A 18 -1.97 -10.86 -1.33
CA TRP A 18 -0.67 -10.70 -1.99
C TRP A 18 -0.20 -12.01 -2.63
N ASN A 19 0.35 -11.94 -3.85
CA ASN A 19 0.98 -13.10 -4.50
C ASN A 19 2.44 -13.23 -4.06
N LEU A 20 2.69 -14.08 -3.05
CA LEU A 20 4.01 -14.29 -2.47
C LEU A 20 5.08 -14.72 -3.47
N GLU A 21 4.74 -15.65 -4.37
CA GLU A 21 5.69 -16.16 -5.37
C GLU A 21 6.14 -15.05 -6.31
N LEU A 22 5.18 -14.24 -6.79
CA LEU A 22 5.46 -13.11 -7.65
C LEU A 22 6.30 -12.04 -6.93
N LEU A 23 5.99 -11.76 -5.67
CA LEU A 23 6.71 -10.80 -4.85
C LEU A 23 8.18 -11.23 -4.64
N CYS A 24 8.42 -12.49 -4.25
CA CYS A 24 9.77 -13.03 -4.06
C CYS A 24 10.61 -13.03 -5.36
N ASN A 25 9.96 -13.17 -6.52
CA ASN A 25 10.64 -13.13 -7.81
C ASN A 25 10.98 -11.71 -8.28
N CYS A 26 10.32 -10.69 -7.73
CA CYS A 26 10.38 -9.31 -8.23
C CYS A 26 11.06 -8.33 -7.27
N PHE A 27 11.08 -8.65 -5.98
CA PHE A 27 11.56 -7.79 -4.91
C PHE A 27 12.55 -8.51 -4.00
N THR A 28 13.36 -7.75 -3.28
CA THR A 28 14.25 -8.29 -2.24
C THR A 28 13.44 -8.78 -1.04
N GLU A 29 14.00 -9.69 -0.24
CA GLU A 29 13.33 -10.23 0.96
C GLU A 29 12.84 -9.12 1.92
N ASN A 30 13.63 -8.06 2.08
CA ASN A 30 13.26 -6.89 2.89
C ASN A 30 12.05 -6.14 2.33
N GLU A 31 12.01 -5.93 1.01
CA GLU A 31 10.88 -5.28 0.34
C GLU A 31 9.62 -6.15 0.40
N VAL A 32 9.76 -7.47 0.20
CA VAL A 32 8.65 -8.41 0.34
C VAL A 32 8.06 -8.33 1.75
N ALA A 33 8.90 -8.32 2.79
CA ALA A 33 8.44 -8.17 4.17
C ALA A 33 7.68 -6.85 4.41
N LEU A 34 8.15 -5.75 3.81
CA LEU A 34 7.46 -4.46 3.88
C LEU A 34 6.11 -4.48 3.14
N ILE A 35 6.04 -5.08 1.95
CA ILE A 35 4.80 -5.19 1.18
C ILE A 35 3.76 -6.03 1.93
N LEU A 36 4.18 -7.17 2.50
CA LEU A 36 3.30 -8.04 3.28
C LEU A 36 2.80 -7.39 4.58
N SER A 37 3.51 -6.38 5.10
CA SER A 37 3.03 -5.61 6.25
C SER A 37 1.86 -4.69 5.92
N ILE A 38 1.59 -4.43 4.63
CA ILE A 38 0.47 -3.60 4.18
C ILE A 38 -0.82 -4.41 4.33
N PRO A 39 -1.76 -3.96 5.19
CA PRO A 39 -3.00 -4.68 5.42
C PRO A 39 -3.91 -4.60 4.19
N ILE A 40 -4.40 -5.76 3.76
CA ILE A 40 -5.44 -5.86 2.74
C ILE A 40 -6.80 -5.87 3.46
N PRO A 41 -7.75 -5.00 3.10
CA PRO A 41 -9.07 -5.02 3.70
C PRO A 41 -9.85 -6.28 3.29
N ASN A 42 -10.49 -6.94 4.26
CA ASN A 42 -11.30 -8.15 4.04
C ASN A 42 -12.59 -7.90 3.24
N TYR A 43 -12.90 -6.64 2.94
CA TYR A 43 -14.09 -6.22 2.21
C TYR A 43 -13.71 -5.11 1.24
N HIS A 44 -14.50 -4.96 0.18
CA HIS A 44 -14.23 -4.00 -0.87
C HIS A 44 -14.49 -2.57 -0.35
N ILE A 45 -13.43 -1.88 0.06
CA ILE A 45 -13.45 -0.48 0.51
C ILE A 45 -12.92 0.40 -0.63
N LYS A 46 -13.54 1.56 -0.86
CA LYS A 46 -12.98 2.56 -1.78
C LYS A 46 -11.77 3.22 -1.13
N ASP A 47 -10.70 3.42 -1.90
CA ASP A 47 -9.54 4.17 -1.45
C ASP A 47 -9.94 5.55 -0.93
N LYS A 48 -9.25 5.98 0.13
CA LYS A 48 -9.46 7.26 0.79
C LYS A 48 -8.14 7.98 0.96
N LEU A 49 -8.12 9.27 0.63
CA LEU A 49 -6.99 10.13 0.95
C LEU A 49 -6.87 10.31 2.47
N ILE A 50 -5.73 9.95 3.03
CA ILE A 50 -5.43 10.08 4.45
C ILE A 50 -4.10 10.80 4.69
N TRP A 51 -4.02 11.56 5.78
CA TRP A 51 -2.81 12.22 6.25
C TRP A 51 -2.25 11.48 7.47
N HIS A 52 -1.15 10.76 7.28
CA HIS A 52 -0.60 9.88 8.30
C HIS A 52 -0.09 10.61 9.56
N PHE A 53 0.22 11.90 9.46
CA PHE A 53 0.60 12.72 10.63
C PHE A 53 -0.60 13.23 11.44
N SER A 54 -1.84 12.94 11.02
CA SER A 54 -3.04 13.24 11.81
C SER A 54 -3.71 11.96 12.30
N ARG A 55 -4.07 11.92 13.59
CA ARG A 55 -4.76 10.77 14.20
C ARG A 55 -6.09 10.44 13.52
N ASN A 56 -6.78 11.42 12.97
CA ASN A 56 -8.04 11.23 12.25
C ASN A 56 -7.85 11.08 10.73
N GLY A 57 -6.60 11.10 10.24
CA GLY A 57 -6.28 11.04 8.82
C GLY A 57 -6.65 12.28 8.02
N VAL A 58 -7.15 13.35 8.65
CA VAL A 58 -7.55 14.58 7.95
C VAL A 58 -6.40 15.56 7.88
N TYR A 59 -6.09 15.99 6.66
CA TYR A 59 -5.16 17.09 6.44
C TYR A 59 -5.85 18.43 6.68
N THR A 60 -5.16 19.33 7.39
CA THR A 60 -5.49 20.75 7.50
C THR A 60 -4.20 21.55 7.37
N VAL A 61 -4.26 22.81 6.95
CA VAL A 61 -3.07 23.67 6.90
C VAL A 61 -2.35 23.70 8.25
N LYS A 62 -3.11 23.75 9.35
CA LYS A 62 -2.58 23.72 10.72
C LYS A 62 -1.84 22.41 11.04
N SER A 63 -2.39 21.25 10.66
CA SER A 63 -1.71 19.96 10.88
C SER A 63 -0.51 19.75 9.94
N GLY A 64 -0.46 20.44 8.79
CA GLY A 64 0.73 20.49 7.94
C GLY A 64 1.91 21.19 8.62
N TYR A 65 1.68 22.36 9.22
CA TYR A 65 2.73 23.12 9.94
C TYR A 65 3.32 22.40 11.16
N TRP A 66 2.59 21.47 11.77
CA TRP A 66 3.08 20.69 12.91
C TRP A 66 3.91 19.47 12.52
N ALA A 67 3.87 19.08 11.24
CA ALA A 67 4.58 17.92 10.70
C ALA A 67 5.89 18.30 9.99
N THR A 68 6.17 19.60 9.84
CA THR A 68 7.43 20.14 9.28
C THR A 68 8.52 20.28 10.34
#